data_AF-A0A815BBU8-F1
#
_entry.id   AF-A0A815BBU8-F1
#
_cell.length_a   1.000
_cell.length_b   1.000
_cell.length_c   1.000
_cell.angle_alpha   90.00
_cell.angle_beta   90.00
_cell.angle_gamma   90.00
#
_symmetry.space_group_name_H-M   'P 1'
#
loop_
_entity.id
_entity.type
_entity.pdbx_description
1 polymer ?
#
loop_
_entity_poly.entity_id
_entity_poly.type
_entity_poly.pdbx_seq_one_letter_code
_entity_poly.pdbx_strand_id
1 'polypeptide(L)'
;MHHKDKPKNDGGSKVTAYQVEIRKPDSDIWEIANDYPIKGNDFTVDNLSTGKPYEFRVKAKNAAGWGEYTKLDRPVTLKPDSVAPSSPGMPEVKKVGKNYVELAWATPTNDGGSKITGYIVEKRPAGTDQWVKASPYMSVENNAIITDLPENGEVEFRVKAVNKAGESEPSSTTGRVRITQYPNRRAPTFVEKLKETSASLNGEATFTIEFDANPAPEVK
;
A
#
# COMPACT_ATOMS: atom_id res chain seq x y z
N MET A 1 -3.56 25.37 -14.07
CA MET A 1 -3.45 26.46 -13.08
C MET A 1 -4.08 27.69 -13.72
N HIS A 2 -5.27 28.11 -13.28
CA HIS A 2 -5.95 29.27 -13.87
C HIS A 2 -5.37 30.54 -13.26
N HIS A 3 -4.53 31.26 -13.99
CA HIS A 3 -4.00 32.55 -13.56
C HIS A 3 -4.73 33.66 -14.34
N LYS A 4 -5.60 34.41 -13.65
CA LYS A 4 -6.52 35.41 -14.23
C LYS A 4 -5.96 36.83 -14.14
N ASP A 5 -4.71 37.06 -14.51
CA ASP A 5 -4.15 38.42 -14.46
C ASP A 5 -4.08 39.02 -15.86
N LYS A 6 -5.00 39.97 -16.12
CA LYS A 6 -4.94 40.84 -17.29
C LYS A 6 -3.70 41.73 -17.19
N PRO A 7 -3.07 42.13 -18.32
CA PRO A 7 -1.97 43.08 -18.29
C PRO A 7 -2.36 44.36 -17.56
N LYS A 8 -1.48 44.87 -16.69
CA LYS A 8 -1.73 46.06 -15.85
C LYS A 8 -2.00 47.34 -16.65
N ASN A 9 -1.61 47.39 -17.93
CA ASN A 9 -1.87 48.50 -18.84
C ASN A 9 -1.85 47.95 -20.27
N ASP A 10 -2.90 48.15 -21.06
CA ASP A 10 -2.99 47.69 -22.45
C ASP A 10 -2.45 48.70 -23.47
N GLY A 11 -1.92 49.84 -22.99
CA GLY A 11 -1.39 50.92 -23.82
C GLY A 11 -2.48 51.65 -24.61
N GLY A 12 -3.76 51.54 -24.21
CA GLY A 12 -4.89 52.21 -24.86
C GLY A 12 -5.45 51.49 -26.08
N SER A 13 -5.08 50.22 -26.31
CA SER A 13 -5.60 49.39 -27.41
C SER A 13 -5.81 47.95 -26.96
N LYS A 14 -6.95 47.37 -27.36
CA LYS A 14 -7.35 46.02 -26.96
C LYS A 14 -6.27 44.99 -27.31
N VAL A 15 -5.90 44.16 -26.35
CA VAL A 15 -5.05 42.98 -26.57
C VAL A 15 -5.75 42.01 -27.55
N THR A 16 -5.03 41.62 -28.60
CA THR A 16 -5.52 40.79 -29.71
C THR A 16 -4.95 39.38 -29.71
N ALA A 17 -3.80 39.17 -29.09
CA ALA A 17 -3.21 37.84 -28.93
C ALA A 17 -2.18 37.78 -27.79
N TYR A 18 -1.81 36.57 -27.38
CA TYR A 18 -0.72 36.27 -26.46
C TYR A 18 0.26 35.25 -27.07
N GLN A 19 1.51 35.29 -26.63
CA GLN A 19 2.52 34.26 -26.91
C GLN A 19 3.11 33.80 -25.57
N VAL A 20 3.10 32.49 -25.35
CA VAL A 20 3.62 31.86 -24.14
C VAL A 20 4.91 31.14 -24.49
N GLU A 21 5.92 31.31 -23.65
CA GLU A 21 7.15 30.55 -23.72
C GLU A 21 7.39 29.80 -22.42
N ILE A 22 8.01 28.63 -22.55
CA ILE A 22 8.36 27.74 -21.47
C ILE A 22 9.89 27.58 -21.41
N ARG A 23 10.42 27.52 -20.21
CA ARG A 23 11.79 27.09 -19.94
C ARG A 23 11.76 25.80 -19.12
N LYS A 24 12.33 24.73 -19.69
CA LYS A 24 12.42 23.41 -19.08
C LYS A 24 13.48 23.42 -17.96
N PRO A 25 13.37 22.56 -16.93
CA PRO A 25 14.29 22.58 -15.78
C PRO A 25 15.77 22.41 -16.15
N ASP A 26 16.03 21.63 -17.20
CA ASP A 26 17.39 21.28 -17.65
C ASP A 26 17.84 22.16 -18.85
N SER A 27 17.19 23.30 -19.08
CA SER A 27 17.45 24.18 -20.23
C SER A 27 17.47 25.66 -19.83
N ASP A 28 18.45 26.40 -20.35
CA ASP A 28 18.49 27.86 -20.24
C ASP A 28 17.75 28.57 -21.38
N ILE A 29 17.22 27.82 -22.35
CA ILE A 29 16.57 28.34 -23.55
C ILE A 29 15.05 28.39 -23.32
N TRP A 30 14.45 29.51 -23.77
CA TRP A 30 13.00 29.66 -23.85
C TRP A 30 12.47 29.10 -25.17
N GLU A 31 11.48 28.23 -25.10
CA GLU A 31 10.80 27.63 -26.24
C GLU A 31 9.36 28.15 -26.34
N ILE A 32 8.84 28.34 -27.54
CA ILE A 32 7.44 28.72 -27.75
C ILE A 32 6.55 27.54 -27.36
N ALA A 33 5.63 27.77 -26.42
CA ALA A 33 4.76 26.73 -25.89
C ALA A 33 3.45 26.55 -26.70
N ASN A 34 3.08 27.53 -27.54
CA ASN A 34 1.84 27.55 -28.31
C ASN A 34 2.09 27.54 -29.83
N ASP A 35 1.33 26.74 -30.58
CA ASP A 35 1.46 26.64 -32.05
C ASP A 35 1.05 27.93 -32.78
N TYR A 36 0.01 28.60 -32.26
CA TYR A 36 -0.54 29.84 -32.82
C TYR A 36 -0.77 30.88 -31.71
N PRO A 37 -0.65 32.19 -32.01
CA PRO A 37 -0.96 33.24 -31.05
C PRO A 37 -2.34 33.07 -30.40
N ILE A 38 -2.37 33.07 -29.07
CA ILE A 38 -3.54 32.76 -28.26
C ILE A 38 -4.48 33.98 -28.23
N LYS A 39 -5.72 33.83 -28.70
CA LYS A 39 -6.71 34.93 -28.72
C LYS A 39 -7.57 35.04 -27.45
N GLY A 40 -7.50 34.02 -26.59
CA GLY A 40 -8.22 33.96 -25.31
C GLY A 40 -7.33 34.30 -24.12
N ASN A 41 -7.90 34.23 -22.91
CA ASN A 41 -7.18 34.49 -21.66
C ASN A 41 -6.71 33.21 -20.97
N ASP A 42 -6.99 32.04 -21.55
CA ASP A 42 -6.64 30.73 -21.02
C ASP A 42 -5.80 29.97 -22.06
N PHE A 43 -4.76 29.29 -21.59
CA PHE A 43 -3.90 28.43 -22.40
C PHE A 43 -3.38 27.27 -21.54
N THR A 44 -3.33 26.08 -22.14
CA THR A 44 -2.84 24.86 -21.50
C THR A 44 -1.56 24.43 -22.19
N VAL A 45 -0.53 24.13 -21.39
CA VAL A 45 0.72 23.54 -21.88
C VAL A 45 0.74 22.07 -21.49
N ASP A 46 0.76 21.19 -22.48
CA ASP A 46 0.75 19.75 -22.30
C ASP A 46 2.17 19.16 -22.34
N ASN A 47 2.29 17.83 -22.18
CA ASN A 47 3.54 17.08 -22.26
C ASN A 47 4.63 17.53 -21.26
N LEU A 48 4.22 18.06 -20.12
CA LEU A 48 5.12 18.39 -19.02
C LEU A 48 5.37 17.15 -18.15
N SER A 49 6.61 17.03 -17.65
CA SER A 49 6.99 15.95 -16.75
C SER A 49 6.68 16.31 -15.30
N THR A 50 6.04 15.39 -14.58
CA THR A 50 5.79 15.50 -13.15
C THR A 50 7.08 15.69 -12.34
N GLY A 51 7.01 16.46 -11.25
CA GLY A 51 8.12 16.64 -10.29
C GLY A 51 9.23 17.59 -10.75
N LYS A 52 9.16 18.07 -12.00
CA LYS A 52 10.12 18.98 -12.60
C LYS A 52 9.60 20.44 -12.56
N PRO A 53 10.41 21.43 -12.17
CA PRO A 53 10.01 22.84 -12.16
C PRO A 53 10.11 23.45 -13.56
N TYR A 54 9.00 23.98 -14.07
CA TYR A 54 8.94 24.69 -15.35
C TYR A 54 8.72 26.18 -15.12
N GLU A 55 9.42 27.02 -15.86
CA GLU A 55 9.16 28.46 -15.86
C GLU A 55 8.37 28.86 -17.10
N PHE A 56 7.49 29.86 -16.92
CA PHE A 56 6.66 30.39 -17.99
C PHE A 56 6.81 31.90 -18.07
N ARG A 57 6.78 32.41 -19.30
CA ARG A 57 6.63 33.83 -19.58
C ARG A 57 5.63 34.06 -20.68
N VAL A 58 4.91 35.18 -20.61
CA VAL A 58 3.87 35.55 -21.58
C VAL A 58 4.08 36.98 -22.05
N LYS A 59 3.86 37.24 -23.34
CA LYS A 59 3.73 38.60 -23.87
C LYS A 59 2.43 38.77 -24.63
N ALA A 60 1.91 39.98 -24.65
CA ALA A 60 0.66 40.34 -25.31
C ALA A 60 0.90 41.11 -26.61
N LYS A 61 -0.03 41.00 -27.57
CA LYS A 61 -0.05 41.76 -28.82
C LYS A 61 -1.24 42.71 -28.86
N ASN A 62 -1.04 43.97 -29.22
CA ASN A 62 -2.11 44.92 -29.56
C ASN A 62 -1.88 45.50 -30.97
N ALA A 63 -2.57 46.59 -31.33
CA ALA A 63 -2.43 47.24 -32.62
C ALA A 63 -1.00 47.77 -32.91
N ALA A 64 -0.22 48.08 -31.87
CA ALA A 64 1.17 48.53 -32.00
C ALA A 64 2.17 47.37 -32.17
N GLY A 65 1.75 46.12 -31.92
CA GLY A 65 2.60 44.94 -32.02
C GLY A 65 2.72 44.19 -30.70
N TRP A 66 3.82 43.45 -30.53
CA TRP A 66 4.10 42.65 -29.34
C TRP A 66 4.74 43.51 -28.25
N GLY A 67 4.25 43.37 -27.01
CA GLY A 67 4.87 43.96 -25.82
C GLY A 67 5.95 43.08 -25.18
N GLU A 68 6.39 43.49 -23.99
CA GLU A 68 7.39 42.79 -23.19
C GLU A 68 6.87 41.48 -22.58
N TYR A 69 7.80 40.56 -22.29
CA TYR A 69 7.48 39.35 -21.55
C TYR A 69 7.29 39.62 -20.07
N THR A 70 6.26 39.02 -19.47
CA THR A 70 6.07 38.91 -18.03
C THR A 70 6.24 37.46 -17.60
N LYS A 71 7.09 37.21 -16.59
CA LYS A 71 7.32 35.88 -16.01
C LYS A 71 6.36 35.61 -14.86
N LEU A 72 6.07 34.35 -14.61
CA LEU A 72 5.47 33.96 -13.32
C LEU A 72 6.49 34.14 -12.19
N ASP A 73 6.00 34.49 -11.00
CA ASP A 73 6.84 34.72 -9.81
C ASP A 73 7.59 33.47 -9.34
N ARG A 74 7.05 32.28 -9.63
CA ARG A 74 7.63 31.00 -9.22
C ARG A 74 7.48 29.97 -10.34
N PRO A 75 8.45 29.05 -10.48
CA PRO A 75 8.29 27.89 -11.34
C PRO A 75 7.06 27.06 -10.97
N VAL A 76 6.44 26.44 -11.96
CA VAL A 76 5.32 25.52 -11.81
C VAL A 76 5.85 24.09 -11.82
N THR A 77 5.57 23.35 -10.76
CA THR A 77 5.90 21.92 -10.66
C THR A 77 4.61 21.11 -10.74
N LEU A 78 4.53 20.20 -11.70
CA LEU A 78 3.41 19.29 -11.81
C LEU A 78 3.49 18.23 -10.70
N LYS A 79 2.35 17.95 -10.06
CA LYS A 79 2.22 16.83 -9.13
C LYS A 79 1.82 15.57 -9.91
N PRO A 80 2.24 14.39 -9.46
CA PRO A 80 1.76 13.15 -10.06
C PRO A 80 0.25 13.01 -9.87
N ASP A 81 -0.43 12.42 -10.85
CA ASP A 81 -1.87 12.10 -10.76
C ASP A 81 -2.17 11.12 -9.63
N SER A 82 -1.18 10.31 -9.25
CA SER A 82 -1.26 9.41 -8.12
C SER A 82 0.12 9.14 -7.53
N VAL A 83 0.18 8.95 -6.22
CA VAL A 83 1.34 8.49 -5.45
C VAL A 83 1.06 7.12 -4.85
N ALA A 84 2.06 6.47 -4.27
CA ALA A 84 1.85 5.22 -3.54
C ALA A 84 0.84 5.40 -2.40
N PRO A 85 0.07 4.36 -2.03
CA PRO A 85 -0.87 4.44 -0.92
C PRO A 85 -0.16 4.67 0.42
N SER A 86 -0.91 5.09 1.45
CA SER A 86 -0.43 4.99 2.82
C SER A 86 -0.30 3.53 3.26
N SER A 87 0.42 3.26 4.35
CA SER A 87 0.50 1.90 4.91
C SER A 87 -0.90 1.36 5.25
N PRO A 88 -1.14 0.05 5.06
CA PRO A 88 -2.36 -0.59 5.55
C PRO A 88 -2.34 -0.72 7.08
N GLY A 89 -3.46 -1.12 7.65
CA GLY A 89 -3.54 -1.46 9.07
C GLY A 89 -2.59 -2.60 9.46
N MET A 90 -2.24 -2.67 10.75
CA MET A 90 -1.49 -3.81 11.29
C MET A 90 -2.27 -5.10 11.00
N PRO A 91 -1.63 -6.14 10.43
CA PRO A 91 -2.28 -7.42 10.23
C PRO A 91 -2.70 -8.03 11.57
N GLU A 92 -3.92 -8.53 11.63
CA GLU A 92 -4.50 -9.26 12.74
C GLU A 92 -4.49 -10.75 12.41
N VAL A 93 -3.97 -11.55 13.34
CA VAL A 93 -4.01 -13.02 13.24
C VAL A 93 -5.42 -13.51 13.56
N LYS A 94 -6.11 -14.04 12.56
CA LYS A 94 -7.46 -14.58 12.70
C LYS A 94 -7.46 -16.05 13.11
N LYS A 95 -6.52 -16.83 12.56
CA LYS A 95 -6.37 -18.26 12.86
C LYS A 95 -4.94 -18.72 12.64
N VAL A 96 -4.49 -19.65 13.46
CA VAL A 96 -3.22 -20.36 13.29
C VAL A 96 -3.52 -21.85 13.18
N GLY A 97 -3.10 -22.45 12.06
CA GLY A 97 -3.15 -23.89 11.84
C GLY A 97 -1.81 -24.56 12.12
N LYS A 98 -1.71 -25.83 11.70
CA LYS A 98 -0.47 -26.62 11.81
C LYS A 98 0.69 -26.01 11.02
N ASN A 99 0.40 -25.47 9.83
CA ASN A 99 1.39 -24.96 8.87
C ASN A 99 0.88 -23.73 8.11
N TYR A 100 -0.17 -23.06 8.60
CA TYR A 100 -0.74 -21.88 7.97
C TYR A 100 -1.20 -20.84 8.99
N VAL A 101 -1.33 -19.59 8.54
CA VAL A 101 -1.93 -18.48 9.30
C VAL A 101 -2.93 -17.74 8.41
N GLU A 102 -4.09 -17.44 8.96
CA GLU A 102 -5.07 -16.54 8.35
C GLU A 102 -4.91 -15.14 8.93
N LEU A 103 -4.69 -14.15 8.06
CA LEU A 103 -4.48 -12.75 8.41
C LEU A 103 -5.59 -11.88 7.81
N ALA A 104 -5.95 -10.81 8.50
CA ALA A 104 -6.76 -9.73 7.94
C ALA A 104 -6.22 -8.36 8.39
N TRP A 105 -6.46 -7.31 7.61
CA TRP A 105 -5.96 -5.96 7.91
C TRP A 105 -6.91 -4.88 7.41
N ALA A 106 -6.83 -3.68 7.99
CA ALA A 106 -7.57 -2.54 7.49
C ALA A 106 -6.96 -1.99 6.19
N THR A 107 -7.82 -1.46 5.30
CA THR A 107 -7.35 -0.73 4.12
C THR A 107 -6.61 0.55 4.53
N PRO A 108 -5.59 0.99 3.76
CA PRO A 108 -5.01 2.32 3.89
C PRO A 108 -6.06 3.43 3.98
N THR A 109 -5.79 4.44 4.78
CA THR A 109 -6.65 5.64 4.89
C THR A 109 -6.54 6.55 3.67
N ASN A 110 -5.44 6.44 2.91
CA ASN A 110 -5.23 7.18 1.67
C ASN A 110 -4.70 6.22 0.58
N ASP A 111 -5.40 6.17 -0.56
CA ASP A 111 -5.04 5.35 -1.72
C ASP A 111 -4.02 6.05 -2.65
N GLY A 112 -3.63 7.28 -2.34
CA GLY A 112 -2.68 8.06 -3.12
C GLY A 112 -3.25 8.60 -4.43
N GLY A 113 -4.57 8.66 -4.61
CA GLY A 113 -5.20 9.15 -5.84
C GLY A 113 -5.37 8.09 -6.92
N SER A 114 -5.14 6.82 -6.60
CA SER A 114 -5.47 5.69 -7.47
C SER A 114 -5.87 4.48 -6.65
N LYS A 115 -6.88 3.74 -7.12
CA LYS A 115 -7.40 2.56 -6.42
C LYS A 115 -6.28 1.58 -6.06
N ILE A 116 -6.41 0.98 -4.88
CA ILE A 116 -5.55 -0.13 -4.45
C ILE A 116 -5.83 -1.33 -5.36
N THR A 117 -4.78 -1.93 -5.89
CA THR A 117 -4.81 -3.10 -6.77
C THR A 117 -4.47 -4.40 -6.05
N GLY A 118 -3.91 -4.33 -4.86
CA GLY A 118 -3.65 -5.49 -4.02
C GLY A 118 -2.73 -5.19 -2.85
N TYR A 119 -2.32 -6.26 -2.16
CA TYR A 119 -1.51 -6.24 -0.96
C TYR A 119 -0.38 -7.27 -1.04
N ILE A 120 0.82 -6.86 -0.63
CA ILE A 120 1.97 -7.74 -0.49
C ILE A 120 2.10 -8.08 1.00
N VAL A 121 1.93 -9.35 1.32
CA VAL A 121 2.21 -9.86 2.68
C VAL A 121 3.67 -10.30 2.72
N GLU A 122 4.40 -9.77 3.69
CA GLU A 122 5.77 -10.17 3.98
C GLU A 122 5.82 -10.90 5.32
N LYS A 123 6.71 -11.88 5.42
CA LYS A 123 6.99 -12.64 6.64
C LYS A 123 8.46 -12.51 7.02
N ARG A 124 8.74 -12.55 8.32
CA ARG A 124 10.08 -12.66 8.88
C ARG A 124 10.16 -13.88 9.79
N PRO A 125 10.79 -14.97 9.35
CA PRO A 125 11.02 -16.14 10.19
C PRO A 125 11.87 -15.80 11.42
N ALA A 126 11.62 -16.47 12.55
CA ALA A 126 12.44 -16.30 13.74
C ALA A 126 13.91 -16.65 13.47
N GLY A 127 14.81 -15.85 14.06
CA GLY A 127 16.25 -16.00 13.85
C GLY A 127 16.77 -15.32 12.59
N THR A 128 15.93 -14.62 11.82
CA THR A 128 16.37 -13.79 10.69
C THR A 128 15.92 -12.34 10.88
N ASP A 129 16.69 -11.41 10.32
CA ASP A 129 16.32 -9.99 10.24
C ASP A 129 15.69 -9.61 8.89
N GLN A 130 15.53 -10.59 7.99
CA GLN A 130 15.12 -10.38 6.61
C GLN A 130 13.62 -10.62 6.44
N TRP A 131 12.94 -9.62 5.86
CA TRP A 131 11.56 -9.74 5.41
C TRP A 131 11.53 -10.36 4.01
N VAL A 132 10.71 -11.39 3.83
CA VAL A 132 10.52 -12.05 2.53
C VAL A 132 9.05 -12.09 2.19
N LYS A 133 8.69 -12.17 0.91
CA LYS A 133 7.29 -12.35 0.50
C LYS A 133 6.72 -13.63 1.09
N ALA A 134 5.56 -13.52 1.72
CA ALA A 134 4.87 -14.66 2.32
C ALA A 134 4.11 -15.50 1.29
N SER A 135 3.81 -14.92 0.12
CA SER A 135 3.16 -15.56 -1.03
C SER A 135 3.80 -15.05 -2.33
N PRO A 136 3.87 -15.87 -3.40
CA PRO A 136 4.30 -15.41 -4.72
C PRO A 136 3.36 -14.38 -5.35
N TYR A 137 2.08 -14.38 -4.94
CA TYR A 137 1.05 -13.50 -5.48
C TYR A 137 0.57 -12.50 -4.42
N MET A 138 0.19 -11.31 -4.88
CA MET A 138 -0.49 -10.32 -4.03
C MET A 138 -1.89 -10.80 -3.66
N SER A 139 -2.35 -10.46 -2.47
CA SER A 139 -3.77 -10.60 -2.15
C SER A 139 -4.54 -9.45 -2.79
N VAL A 140 -5.68 -9.74 -3.38
CA VAL A 140 -6.60 -8.72 -3.91
C VAL A 140 -7.61 -8.26 -2.87
N GLU A 141 -7.72 -8.98 -1.76
CA GLU A 141 -8.59 -8.67 -0.63
C GLU A 141 -7.78 -8.23 0.59
N ASN A 142 -8.47 -7.70 1.59
CA ASN A 142 -7.93 -7.28 2.88
C ASN A 142 -7.61 -8.45 3.83
N ASN A 143 -7.38 -9.63 3.28
CA ASN A 143 -7.05 -10.86 4.00
C ASN A 143 -6.10 -11.73 3.18
N ALA A 144 -5.41 -12.66 3.85
CA ALA A 144 -4.63 -13.70 3.17
C ALA A 144 -4.46 -14.94 4.06
N ILE A 145 -4.34 -16.09 3.42
CA ILE A 145 -3.92 -17.34 4.04
C ILE A 145 -2.47 -17.60 3.63
N ILE A 146 -1.58 -17.61 4.61
CA ILE A 146 -0.15 -17.91 4.38
C ILE A 146 0.10 -19.35 4.76
N THR A 147 0.55 -20.15 3.79
CA THR A 147 0.84 -21.60 3.95
C THR A 147 2.34 -21.87 4.06
N ASP A 148 2.70 -23.14 4.16
CA ASP A 148 4.08 -23.64 4.15
C ASP A 148 4.95 -23.02 5.25
N LEU A 149 4.31 -22.81 6.40
CA LEU A 149 4.98 -22.32 7.61
C LEU A 149 5.50 -23.51 8.43
N PRO A 150 6.73 -23.44 8.97
CA PRO A 150 7.27 -24.50 9.81
C PRO A 150 6.41 -24.71 11.07
N GLU A 151 5.93 -25.94 11.28
CA GLU A 151 5.19 -26.30 12.48
C GLU A 151 6.07 -26.07 13.73
N ASN A 152 5.48 -25.47 14.77
CA ASN A 152 6.12 -24.98 15.99
C ASN A 152 7.13 -23.84 15.80
N GLY A 153 7.32 -23.33 14.58
CA GLY A 153 8.13 -22.15 14.32
C GLY A 153 7.51 -20.84 14.82
N GLU A 154 8.31 -19.80 14.87
CA GLU A 154 7.86 -18.42 15.13
C GLU A 154 8.10 -17.55 13.89
N VAL A 155 7.16 -16.66 13.61
CA VAL A 155 7.20 -15.77 12.44
C VAL A 155 6.49 -14.46 12.74
N GLU A 156 6.95 -13.36 12.15
CA GLU A 156 6.25 -12.09 12.16
C GLU A 156 5.71 -11.75 10.77
N PHE A 157 4.58 -11.07 10.69
CA PHE A 157 4.01 -10.62 9.43
C PHE A 157 3.83 -9.11 9.37
N ARG A 158 3.95 -8.54 8.17
CA ARG A 158 3.58 -7.15 7.85
C ARG A 158 3.01 -7.09 6.43
N VAL A 159 2.30 -6.02 6.11
CA VAL A 159 1.59 -5.88 4.83
C VAL A 159 1.94 -4.54 4.18
N LYS A 160 2.07 -4.53 2.86
CA LYS A 160 2.12 -3.31 2.03
C LYS A 160 0.90 -3.26 1.12
N ALA A 161 0.38 -2.07 0.87
CA ALA A 161 -0.65 -1.84 -0.14
C ALA A 161 -0.01 -1.43 -1.46
N VAL A 162 -0.66 -1.75 -2.57
CA VAL A 162 -0.15 -1.47 -3.93
C VAL A 162 -1.21 -0.78 -4.75
N ASN A 163 -0.83 0.29 -5.46
CA ASN A 163 -1.63 0.89 -6.52
C ASN A 163 -0.78 1.04 -7.80
N LYS A 164 -1.31 1.74 -8.83
CA LYS A 164 -0.57 1.95 -10.09
C LYS A 164 0.73 2.77 -9.94
N ALA A 165 0.86 3.56 -8.87
CA ALA A 165 2.02 4.41 -8.63
C ALA A 165 3.12 3.68 -7.85
N GLY A 166 2.78 2.62 -7.10
CA GLY A 166 3.75 1.79 -6.41
C GLY A 166 3.23 1.13 -5.13
N GLU A 167 4.18 0.65 -4.34
CA GLU A 167 3.95 0.02 -3.03
C GLU A 167 4.00 1.08 -1.93
N SER A 168 3.16 0.92 -0.90
CA SER A 168 3.23 1.70 0.33
C SER A 168 4.46 1.31 1.16
N GLU A 169 4.78 2.15 2.15
CA GLU A 169 5.56 1.70 3.31
C GLU A 169 4.84 0.52 4.01
N PRO A 170 5.58 -0.42 4.63
CA PRO A 170 4.97 -1.55 5.31
C PRO A 170 4.17 -1.12 6.53
N SER A 171 3.16 -1.91 6.89
CA SER A 171 2.45 -1.79 8.16
C SER A 171 3.37 -2.05 9.36
N SER A 172 2.87 -1.74 10.55
CA SER A 172 3.36 -2.37 11.79
C SER A 172 3.24 -3.90 11.70
N THR A 173 4.00 -4.62 12.51
CA THR A 173 4.07 -6.09 12.46
C THR A 173 3.08 -6.73 13.43
N THR A 174 2.70 -8.00 13.20
CA THR A 174 1.88 -8.81 14.12
C THR A 174 2.52 -9.05 15.50
N GLY A 175 3.79 -8.69 15.69
CA GLY A 175 4.65 -9.36 16.67
C GLY A 175 4.87 -10.83 16.31
N ARG A 176 5.52 -11.59 17.20
CA ARG A 176 5.83 -13.01 16.96
C ARG A 176 4.57 -13.87 17.06
N VAL A 177 4.31 -14.63 16.01
CA VAL A 177 3.23 -15.61 15.91
C VAL A 177 3.84 -17.00 15.93
N ARG A 178 3.43 -17.84 16.89
CA ARG A 178 3.85 -19.24 16.97
C ARG A 178 2.93 -20.12 16.14
N ILE A 179 3.49 -20.89 15.21
CA ILE A 179 2.76 -21.72 14.26
C ILE A 179 2.40 -23.05 14.89
N THR A 180 1.26 -23.10 15.57
CA THR A 180 0.73 -24.33 16.15
C THR A 180 -0.79 -24.25 16.25
N GLN A 181 -1.46 -25.35 15.90
CA GLN A 181 -2.89 -25.51 16.14
C GLN A 181 -3.22 -25.77 17.63
N TYR A 182 -2.21 -26.08 18.45
CA TYR A 182 -2.36 -26.39 19.88
C TYR A 182 -1.44 -25.49 20.73
N PRO A 183 -1.76 -24.19 20.89
CA PRO A 183 -0.92 -23.26 21.65
C PRO A 183 -0.81 -23.64 23.13
N ASN A 184 -1.83 -24.32 23.68
CA ASN A 184 -1.91 -24.76 25.07
C ASN A 184 -1.80 -26.28 25.20
N ARG A 185 -0.84 -26.89 24.48
CA ARG A 185 -0.66 -28.34 24.49
C ARG A 185 -0.38 -28.85 25.92
N ARG A 186 -1.13 -29.85 26.39
CA ARG A 186 -0.94 -30.48 27.70
C ARG A 186 -0.88 -31.99 27.57
N ALA A 187 -0.02 -32.61 28.38
CA ALA A 187 0.01 -34.07 28.50
C ALA A 187 -1.35 -34.58 29.00
N PRO A 188 -1.78 -35.79 28.60
CA PRO A 188 -2.96 -36.42 29.18
C PRO A 188 -2.82 -36.52 30.71
N THR A 189 -3.88 -36.14 31.40
CA THR A 189 -4.00 -36.30 32.85
C THR A 189 -5.22 -37.18 33.15
N PHE A 190 -5.13 -38.06 34.15
CA PHE A 190 -6.27 -38.89 34.54
C PHE A 190 -7.34 -38.03 35.21
N VAL A 191 -8.58 -38.12 34.73
CA VAL A 191 -9.72 -37.38 35.30
C VAL A 191 -10.11 -37.96 36.65
N GLU A 192 -10.09 -39.29 36.76
CA GLU A 192 -10.36 -40.02 38.00
C GLU A 192 -9.36 -41.16 38.22
N LYS A 193 -9.33 -41.69 39.45
CA LYS A 193 -8.63 -42.95 39.75
C LYS A 193 -9.31 -44.10 38.98
N LEU A 194 -8.51 -45.08 38.55
CA LEU A 194 -8.98 -46.31 37.90
C LEU A 194 -10.20 -46.90 38.64
N LYS A 195 -11.33 -46.97 37.93
CA LYS A 195 -12.52 -47.67 38.40
C LYS A 195 -12.62 -49.00 37.68
N GLU A 196 -12.62 -50.09 38.44
CA GLU A 196 -12.96 -51.41 37.93
C GLU A 196 -14.43 -51.38 37.48
N THR A 197 -14.70 -51.72 36.23
CA THR A 197 -16.06 -51.68 35.67
C THR A 197 -16.69 -53.05 35.59
N SER A 198 -15.90 -54.12 35.46
CA SER A 198 -16.36 -55.50 35.66
C SER A 198 -15.19 -56.48 35.80
N ALA A 199 -15.42 -57.56 36.55
CA ALA A 199 -14.58 -58.76 36.57
C ALA A 199 -15.44 -59.99 36.26
N SER A 200 -14.94 -60.88 35.41
CA SER A 200 -15.60 -62.14 35.06
C SER A 200 -14.93 -63.33 35.78
N LEU A 201 -15.69 -64.38 36.05
CA LEU A 201 -15.18 -65.65 36.60
C LEU A 201 -14.15 -66.33 35.68
N ASN A 202 -14.05 -65.87 34.43
CA ASN A 202 -13.17 -66.35 33.38
C ASN A 202 -11.74 -65.78 33.51
N GLY A 203 -11.49 -64.87 34.45
CA GLY A 203 -10.19 -64.23 34.66
C GLY A 203 -9.98 -62.94 33.85
N GLU A 204 -11.04 -62.31 33.36
CA GLU A 204 -10.95 -61.01 32.68
C GLU A 204 -11.41 -59.88 33.60
N ALA A 205 -10.65 -58.78 33.61
CA ALA A 205 -11.02 -57.54 34.27
C ALA A 205 -11.02 -56.39 33.26
N THR A 206 -12.08 -55.60 33.27
CA THR A 206 -12.20 -54.40 32.43
C THR A 206 -12.12 -53.15 33.30
N PHE A 207 -11.36 -52.16 32.82
CA PHE A 207 -11.21 -50.86 33.45
C PHE A 207 -11.62 -49.78 32.47
N THR A 208 -12.30 -48.74 32.95
CA THR A 208 -12.53 -47.52 32.18
C THR A 208 -11.51 -46.46 32.61
N ILE A 209 -10.82 -45.88 31.63
CA ILE A 209 -9.81 -44.84 31.84
C ILE A 209 -10.31 -43.57 31.18
N GLU A 210 -10.52 -42.53 31.98
CA GLU A 210 -10.84 -41.20 31.50
C GLU A 210 -9.61 -40.29 31.61
N PHE A 211 -9.26 -39.64 30.51
CA PHE A 211 -8.15 -38.70 30.44
C PHE A 211 -8.61 -37.33 29.92
N ASP A 212 -7.95 -36.29 30.40
CA ASP A 212 -8.04 -34.93 29.86
C ASP A 212 -6.71 -34.56 29.19
N ALA A 213 -6.73 -34.23 27.89
CA ALA A 213 -5.54 -33.87 27.12
C ALA A 213 -5.82 -32.78 26.07
N ASN A 214 -4.78 -32.06 25.67
CA ASN A 214 -4.83 -31.14 24.54
C ASN A 214 -3.59 -31.34 23.65
N PRO A 215 -3.73 -31.81 22.40
CA PRO A 215 -4.99 -32.22 21.76
C PRO A 215 -5.62 -33.46 22.40
N ALA A 216 -6.90 -33.69 22.11
CA ALA A 216 -7.56 -34.94 22.45
C ALA A 216 -6.77 -36.12 21.84
N PRO A 217 -6.48 -37.18 22.61
CA PRO A 217 -5.79 -38.36 22.10
C PRO A 217 -6.64 -39.06 21.04
N GLU A 218 -6.00 -39.52 19.97
CA GLU A 218 -6.64 -40.41 19.00
C GLU A 218 -6.63 -41.83 19.57
N VAL A 219 -7.82 -42.40 19.84
CA VAL A 219 -7.95 -43.80 20.24
C VAL A 219 -7.88 -44.65 18.97
N LYS A 220 -6.86 -45.51 18.86
CA LYS A 220 -6.70 -46.49 17.78
C LYS A 220 -7.01 -47.89 18.29
#